data_AF-A0AA97AKU5-F1
#
_entry.id   AF-A0AA97AKU5-F1
#
_cell.length_a   1.000
_cell.length_b   1.000
_cell.length_c   1.000
_cell.angle_alpha   90.00
_cell.angle_beta   90.00
_cell.angle_gamma   90.00
#
_symmetry.space_group_name_H-M   'P 1'
#
loop_
_entity.id
_entity.type
_entity.pdbx_description
1 polymer ?
#
loop_
_entity_poly.entity_id
_entity_poly.type
_entity_poly.pdbx_seq_one_letter_code
_entity_poly.pdbx_strand_id
1 'polypeptide(L)' 'MVLRTARRATEARPWVIVLIQPNAQRSDLVRFRNRSDGEDHLRKLRRFMPKTQFELVFDPPAQSPLD' A
#
# COMPACT_ATOMS: atom_id res chain seq x y z
N MET A 1 7.11 -15.49 -15.56
CA MET A 1 6.00 -14.58 -15.90
C MET A 1 5.18 -14.32 -14.64
N VAL A 2 5.60 -13.37 -13.81
CA VAL A 2 4.78 -12.93 -12.66
C VAL A 2 3.74 -11.98 -13.25
N LEU A 3 2.47 -12.38 -13.20
CA LEU A 3 1.34 -11.56 -13.63
C LEU A 3 1.39 -10.24 -12.86
N ARG A 4 1.95 -9.19 -13.47
CA ARG A 4 1.72 -7.79 -13.10
C ARG A 4 0.28 -7.52 -13.48
N THR A 5 -0.62 -7.93 -12.60
CA THR A 5 -2.06 -7.79 -12.75
C THR A 5 -2.37 -6.32 -12.90
N ALA A 6 -2.94 -6.02 -14.07
CA ALA A 6 -3.64 -4.81 -14.48
C ALA A 6 -3.63 -3.65 -13.47
N ARG A 7 -2.84 -2.62 -13.83
CA ARG A 7 -2.93 -1.23 -13.36
C ARG A 7 -4.33 -0.67 -13.70
N ARG A 8 -5.37 -1.14 -13.01
CA ARG A 8 -6.73 -0.62 -13.15
C ARG A 8 -6.81 0.67 -12.34
N ALA A 9 -6.96 1.80 -13.06
CA ALA A 9 -7.35 3.12 -12.60
C ALA A 9 -7.66 3.23 -11.08
N THR A 10 -6.62 3.45 -10.29
CA THR A 10 -6.70 3.80 -8.86
C THR A 10 -7.00 5.29 -8.74
N GLU A 11 -8.22 5.70 -9.07
CA GLU A 11 -8.62 7.09 -8.94
C GLU A 11 -8.66 7.48 -7.44
N ALA A 12 -7.62 8.19 -7.02
CA ALA A 12 -7.42 8.91 -5.75
C ALA A 12 -7.30 8.07 -4.46
N ARG A 13 -6.54 6.97 -4.45
CA ARG A 13 -6.08 6.32 -3.20
C ARG A 13 -4.56 6.16 -3.15
N PRO A 14 -3.82 7.27 -2.94
CA PRO A 14 -2.37 7.27 -3.06
C PRO A 14 -1.67 6.71 -1.82
N TRP A 15 -2.39 6.46 -0.72
CA TRP A 15 -1.78 5.90 0.49
C TRP A 15 -1.99 4.39 0.52
N VAL A 16 -0.93 3.61 0.63
CA VAL A 16 -0.98 2.14 0.64
C VAL A 16 -0.29 1.60 1.88
N ILE A 17 -0.91 0.66 2.60
CA ILE A 17 -0.20 -0.15 3.58
C ILE A 17 0.41 -1.33 2.86
N VAL A 18 1.72 -1.48 3.00
CA VAL A 18 2.49 -2.61 2.47
C VAL A 18 2.94 -3.50 3.62
N LEU A 19 2.89 -4.80 3.36
CA LEU A 19 3.52 -5.83 4.19
C LEU A 19 4.97 -6.02 3.75
N ILE A 20 5.92 -5.90 4.67
CA ILE A 20 7.33 -6.24 4.44
C ILE A 20 7.53 -7.71 4.81
N GLN A 21 7.91 -8.51 3.82
CA GLN A 21 8.17 -9.93 3.98
C GLN A 21 9.65 -10.18 4.34
N PRO A 22 9.99 -11.32 4.97
CA PRO A 22 11.37 -11.65 5.39
C PRO A 22 12.41 -11.66 4.27
N ASN A 23 11.98 -11.72 3.01
CA ASN A 23 12.82 -11.70 1.81
C ASN A 23 12.91 -10.30 1.17
N ALA A 24 12.63 -9.25 1.94
CA ALA A 24 12.57 -7.86 1.49
C ALA A 24 11.54 -7.61 0.36
N GLN A 25 10.61 -8.54 0.13
CA GLN A 25 9.48 -8.29 -0.77
C GLN A 25 8.42 -7.45 -0.07
N ARG A 26 7.74 -6.62 -0.87
CA ARG A 26 6.64 -5.76 -0.43
C ARG A 26 5.37 -6.24 -1.09
N SER A 27 4.30 -6.39 -0.31
CA SER A 27 2.98 -6.73 -0.84
C SER A 27 1.97 -5.66 -0.45
N ASP A 28 1.27 -5.11 -1.44
CA ASP A 28 0.17 -4.17 -1.24
C ASP A 28 -0.99 -4.88 -0.54
N LEU A 29 -1.37 -4.39 0.64
CA LEU A 29 -2.52 -4.93 1.37
C LEU A 29 -3.78 -4.13 1.12
N VAL A 30 -3.72 -2.81 1.32
CA VAL A 30 -4.89 -1.94 1.30
C VAL A 30 -4.51 -0.49 0.99
N ARG A 31 -5.36 0.20 0.21
CA ARG A 31 -5.18 1.60 -0.19
C ARG A 31 -6.24 2.54 0.38
N PHE A 32 -5.82 3.74 0.74
CA PHE A 32 -6.59 4.81 1.39
C PHE A 32 -6.52 6.11 0.60
N ARG A 33 -7.59 6.92 0.71
CA ARG A 33 -7.67 8.24 0.07
C ARG A 33 -6.77 9.26 0.77
N ASN A 34 -6.78 9.26 2.10
CA ASN A 34 -6.00 10.16 2.94
C ASN A 34 -5.02 9.37 3.81
N ARG A 35 -4.04 10.09 4.37
CA ARG A 35 -2.99 9.50 5.21
C ARG A 35 -3.53 9.04 6.57
N SER A 36 -4.41 9.82 7.18
CA SER A 36 -4.94 9.60 8.53
C SER A 36 -5.68 8.27 8.65
N ASP A 37 -6.54 7.93 7.68
CA ASP A 37 -7.22 6.63 7.63
C ASP A 37 -6.22 5.47 7.57
N GLY A 38 -5.15 5.65 6.80
CA GLY A 38 -4.05 4.69 6.69
C GLY A 38 -3.29 4.53 8.01
N GLU A 39 -2.99 5.61 8.72
CA GLU A 39 -2.28 5.58 10.01
C GLU A 39 -3.12 4.91 11.11
N ASP A 40 -4.42 5.21 11.16
CA ASP A 40 -5.35 4.60 12.11
C ASP A 40 -5.49 3.10 11.86
N HIS A 41 -5.54 2.70 10.59
CA HIS A 41 -5.58 1.28 10.22
C HIS A 41 -4.24 0.59 10.53
N LEU A 42 -3.11 1.22 10.22
CA LEU A 42 -1.77 0.71 10.52
C LEU A 42 -1.58 0.48 12.03
N ARG A 43 -2.06 1.42 12.87
CA ARG A 43 -2.00 1.29 14.33
C ARG A 43 -2.74 0.04 14.83
N LYS A 44 -3.92 -0.23 14.27
CA LYS A 44 -4.71 -1.44 14.58
C LYS A 44 -3.95 -2.70 14.13
N LEU A 45 -3.44 -2.72 12.90
CA LEU A 45 -2.67 -3.86 12.38
C LEU A 45 -1.45 -4.18 13.24
N ARG A 46 -0.67 -3.17 13.64
CA ARG A 46 0.50 -3.35 14.51
C ARG A 46 0.14 -3.87 15.91
N ARG A 47 -1.06 -3.57 16.41
CA ARG A 47 -1.56 -4.10 17.68
C ARG A 47 -1.94 -5.58 17.56
N PHE A 48 -2.56 -5.99 16.46
CA PHE A 48 -2.95 -7.39 16.22
C PHE A 48 -1.79 -8.27 15.78
N MET A 49 -0.82 -7.72 15.05
CA MET A 49 0.31 -8.44 14.47
C MET A 49 1.63 -7.70 14.76
N PRO A 50 2.08 -7.65 16.03
CA PRO A 50 3.24 -6.85 16.43
C PRO A 50 4.57 -7.36 15.86
N LYS A 51 4.64 -8.64 15.47
CA LYS A 51 5.84 -9.25 14.87
C LYS A 51 5.94 -8.98 13.36
N THR A 52 4.89 -8.45 12.75
CA THR A 52 4.81 -8.21 11.31
C THR A 52 5.21 -6.77 11.00
N GLN A 53 6.04 -6.59 9.98
CA GLN A 53 6.47 -5.28 9.53
C GLN A 53 5.47 -4.73 8.50
N PHE A 54 4.84 -3.62 8.85
CA PHE A 54 3.94 -2.89 7.98
C PHE A 54 4.45 -1.47 7.79
N GLU A 55 4.33 -0.95 6.58
CA GLU A 55 4.66 0.43 6.26
C GLU A 55 3.50 1.10 5.53
N LEU A 56 3.24 2.37 5.84
CA LEU A 56 2.32 3.21 5.08
C LEU A 56 3.15 4.02 4.07
N VAL A 57 2.91 3.78 2.79
CA VAL A 57 3.67 4.37 1.68
C VAL A 57 2.74 5.25 0.85
N PHE A 58 3.26 6.40 0.39
CA PHE A 58 2.61 7.20 -0.63
C PHE A 58 3.00 6.67 -2.01
N ASP A 59 2.06 6.05 -2.71
CA ASP A 59 2.19 5.50 -4.05
C ASP A 59 1.07 6.08 -4.94
N PRO A 60 1.31 7.26 -5.54
CA PRO A 60 0.33 7.89 -6.41
C PRO A 60 0.13 7.04 -7.69
N PRO A 61 -1.07 7.07 -8.30
CA PRO A 61 -1.25 6.43 -9.59
C PRO A 61 -0.22 7.01 -10.55
N ALA A 62 0.62 6.15 -11.13
CA ALA A 62 1.66 6.61 -12.03
C ALA A 62 1.00 7.45 -13.13
N GLN A 63 1.42 8.71 -13.24
CA GLN A 63 0.92 9.64 -14.25
C GLN A 63 1.09 8.94 -15.61
N SER A 64 0.04 8.95 -16.42
CA SER A 64 0.19 8.51 -17.82
C SER A 64 1.09 9.56 -18.50
N PRO A 65 2.23 9.19 -19.08
CA PRO A 65 3.10 10.14 -19.75
C PRO A 65 2.52 10.45 -21.14
N LEU A 66 1.36 11.10 -21.18
CA LEU A 66 0.74 11.66 -22.37
C LEU A 66 -0.12 12.86 -21.95
N ASP A 67 0.56 13.95 -21.60
CA ASP A 67 0.18 15.32 -21.97
C ASP A 67 1.32 15.87 -22.83
#